data_AF-A0AAP0R9Q7-F1
#
_entry.id   AF-A0AAP0R9Q7-F1
#
_cell.length_a   1.000
_cell.length_b   1.000
_cell.length_c   1.000
_cell.angle_alpha   90.00
_cell.angle_beta   90.00
_cell.angle_gamma   90.00
#
_symmetry.space_group_name_H-M   'P 1'
#
loop_
_entity.id
_entity.type
_entity.pdbx_description
1 polymer ?
#
loop_
_entity_poly.entity_id
_entity_poly.type
_entity_poly.pdbx_seq_one_letter_code
_entity_poly.pdbx_strand_id
1 'polypeptide(L)'
;MENSSNPLGWKSFNMRAVVAATEDIFQFILSEKGLRVRVYLLRDIIKAADTFLEDEVVACIFCDNIGAKETSEYEGHAMHMRVLNGFQSLRRAVKLAPEVWTAMLIRLALRPEVHRFTLDIISALVMHLSRKIPETSWVCISRLLHKLVKNFSSDDL
;
A
#
# COMPACT_ATOMS: atom_id res chain seq x y z
N MET A 1 20.67 -13.22 47.85
CA MET A 1 20.91 -11.93 47.18
C MET A 1 21.31 -12.23 45.75
N GLU A 2 20.42 -11.99 44.80
CA GLU A 2 20.73 -11.37 43.50
C GLU A 2 19.40 -11.11 42.78
N ASN A 3 18.96 -9.85 42.88
CA ASN A 3 17.83 -9.32 42.15
C ASN A 3 18.26 -9.08 40.70
N SER A 4 17.89 -9.97 39.77
CA SER A 4 17.88 -9.62 38.34
C SER A 4 16.49 -9.07 37.97
N SER A 5 16.11 -7.95 38.57
CA SER A 5 15.01 -7.14 38.08
C SER A 5 15.43 -6.54 36.73
N ASN A 6 15.08 -7.22 35.63
CA ASN A 6 15.18 -6.65 34.28
C ASN A 6 14.36 -5.35 34.24
N PRO A 7 14.97 -4.15 34.04
CA PRO A 7 14.24 -2.88 34.11
C PRO A 7 13.41 -2.58 32.85
N LEU A 8 13.19 -3.56 31.98
CA LEU A 8 12.50 -3.41 30.69
C LEU A 8 11.17 -4.16 30.58
N GLY A 9 10.73 -4.85 31.65
CA GLY A 9 9.51 -5.67 31.63
C GLY A 9 8.19 -4.91 31.39
N TRP A 10 8.17 -3.59 31.52
CA TRP A 10 6.93 -2.79 31.49
C TRP A 10 6.58 -2.14 30.14
N LYS A 11 7.41 -2.29 29.10
CA LYS A 11 7.20 -1.61 27.80
C LYS A 11 7.30 -2.57 26.61
N SER A 12 6.77 -3.79 26.74
CA SER A 12 6.48 -4.60 25.56
C SER A 12 5.12 -4.17 24.99
N PHE A 13 5.08 -3.87 23.69
CA PHE A 13 3.84 -3.48 23.01
C PHE A 13 2.89 -4.68 23.02
N ASN A 14 1.69 -4.52 23.60
CA ASN A 14 0.70 -5.59 23.61
C ASN A 14 0.10 -5.75 22.20
N MET A 15 0.68 -6.67 21.42
CA MET A 15 0.26 -6.92 20.03
C MET A 15 -1.21 -7.36 19.92
N ARG A 16 -1.76 -8.05 20.93
CA ARG A 16 -3.19 -8.41 20.93
C ARG A 16 -4.08 -7.19 21.03
N ALA A 17 -3.71 -6.22 21.86
CA ALA A 17 -4.47 -4.96 21.97
C ALA A 17 -4.40 -4.14 20.67
N VAL A 18 -3.23 -4.09 20.04
CA VAL A 18 -3.06 -3.41 18.73
C VAL A 18 -3.91 -4.07 17.65
N VAL A 19 -3.86 -5.40 17.55
CA VAL A 19 -4.65 -6.14 16.56
C VAL A 19 -6.13 -5.98 16.80
N ALA A 20 -6.59 -6.04 18.06
CA ALA A 20 -8.00 -5.82 18.41
C ALA A 20 -8.46 -4.40 18.00
N ALA A 21 -7.70 -3.37 18.36
CA ALA A 21 -8.02 -1.99 17.96
C ALA A 21 -8.00 -1.81 16.43
N THR A 22 -7.08 -2.49 15.74
CA THR A 22 -7.02 -2.49 14.27
C THR A 22 -8.25 -3.17 13.66
N GLU A 23 -8.68 -4.30 14.24
CA GLU A 23 -9.89 -5.00 13.84
C GLU A 23 -11.12 -4.11 14.02
N ASP A 24 -11.25 -3.43 15.17
CA ASP A 24 -12.36 -2.50 15.45
C ASP A 24 -12.43 -1.37 14.40
N ILE A 25 -11.28 -0.82 13.98
CA ILE A 25 -11.21 0.19 12.92
C ILE A 25 -11.74 -0.38 11.60
N PHE A 26 -11.30 -1.58 11.20
CA PHE A 26 -11.80 -2.22 9.99
C PHE A 26 -13.31 -2.48 10.07
N GLN A 27 -13.79 -3.01 11.20
CA GLN A 27 -15.21 -3.23 11.40
C GLN A 27 -16.03 -1.94 11.28
N PHE A 28 -15.52 -0.83 11.84
CA PHE A 28 -16.15 0.48 11.70
C PHE A 28 -16.18 0.95 10.23
N ILE A 29 -15.05 0.90 9.53
CA ILE A 29 -14.95 1.31 8.11
C ILE A 29 -15.93 0.53 7.24
N LEU A 30 -16.05 -0.77 7.47
CA LEU A 30 -16.89 -1.67 6.68
C LEU A 30 -18.38 -1.56 7.01
N SER A 31 -18.71 -1.01 8.18
CA SER A 31 -20.10 -0.76 8.58
C SER A 31 -20.76 0.35 7.76
N GLU A 32 -22.09 0.46 7.86
CA GLU A 32 -22.85 1.56 7.26
C GLU A 32 -22.37 2.93 7.76
N LYS A 33 -21.98 3.03 9.03
CA LYS A 33 -21.46 4.26 9.64
C LYS A 33 -20.12 4.69 9.04
N GLY A 34 -19.35 3.72 8.53
CA GLY A 34 -18.07 3.93 7.88
C GLY A 34 -18.16 4.42 6.43
N LEU A 35 -19.36 4.59 5.86
CA LEU A 35 -19.55 4.95 4.44
C LEU A 35 -18.73 6.18 4.03
N ARG A 36 -18.77 7.25 4.83
CA ARG A 36 -18.01 8.47 4.54
C ARG A 36 -16.50 8.22 4.55
N VAL A 37 -16.01 7.39 5.48
CA VAL A 37 -14.59 7.03 5.56
C VAL A 37 -14.17 6.24 4.33
N ARG A 38 -15.00 5.28 3.87
CA ARG A 38 -14.72 4.51 2.64
C ARG A 38 -14.61 5.40 1.42
N VAL A 39 -15.46 6.42 1.27
CA VAL A 39 -15.37 7.40 0.17
C VAL A 39 -14.06 8.17 0.20
N TYR A 40 -13.63 8.66 1.38
CA TYR A 40 -12.36 9.36 1.51
C TYR A 40 -11.15 8.44 1.27
N LEU A 41 -11.18 7.22 1.80
CA LEU A 41 -10.15 6.22 1.55
C LEU A 41 -10.03 5.91 0.06
N LEU A 42 -11.16 5.74 -0.63
CA LEU A 42 -11.16 5.48 -2.07
C LEU A 42 -10.54 6.64 -2.86
N ARG A 43 -10.89 7.87 -2.51
CA ARG A 43 -10.30 9.08 -3.11
C ARG A 43 -8.80 9.15 -2.87
N ASP A 44 -8.35 8.86 -1.65
CA ASP A 44 -6.93 8.89 -1.28
C ASP A 44 -6.15 7.77 -1.98
N ILE A 45 -6.75 6.58 -2.15
CA ILE A 45 -6.18 5.47 -2.91
C ILE A 45 -6.00 5.85 -4.38
N ILE A 46 -7.02 6.45 -5.00
CA ILE A 46 -6.94 6.91 -6.39
C ILE A 46 -5.86 7.98 -6.54
N LYS A 47 -5.78 8.94 -5.62
CA LYS A 47 -4.74 9.99 -5.64
C LYS A 47 -3.34 9.38 -5.48
N ALA A 48 -3.17 8.41 -4.59
CA ALA A 48 -1.90 7.71 -4.43
C ALA A 48 -1.52 6.97 -5.72
N ALA A 49 -2.45 6.22 -6.31
CA ALA A 49 -2.25 5.50 -7.57
C ALA A 49 -1.87 6.44 -8.72
N ASP A 50 -2.49 7.62 -8.78
CA ASP A 50 -2.15 8.65 -9.77
C ASP A 50 -0.69 9.10 -9.68
N THR A 51 -0.22 9.39 -8.48
CA THR A 51 1.16 9.83 -8.28
C THR A 51 2.14 8.68 -8.54
N PHE A 52 1.81 7.43 -8.21
CA PHE A 52 2.64 6.28 -8.60
C PHE A 52 2.74 6.13 -10.12
N LEU A 53 1.62 6.27 -10.83
CA LEU A 53 1.62 6.15 -12.28
C LEU A 53 2.35 7.32 -12.95
N GLU A 54 2.18 8.53 -12.45
CA GLU A 54 2.89 9.71 -12.97
C GLU A 54 4.41 9.59 -12.79
N ASP A 55 4.88 9.17 -11.62
CA ASP A 55 6.31 8.95 -11.36
C ASP A 55 6.90 7.86 -12.26
N GLU A 56 6.20 6.74 -12.43
CA GLU A 56 6.66 5.64 -13.31
C GLU A 56 6.67 6.06 -14.79
N VAL A 57 5.65 6.81 -15.25
CA VAL A 57 5.60 7.34 -16.62
C VAL A 57 6.69 8.39 -16.84
N VAL A 58 6.93 9.28 -15.87
CA VAL A 58 8.03 10.26 -15.89
C VAL A 58 9.37 9.52 -15.95
N ALA A 59 9.61 8.56 -15.06
CA ALA A 59 10.82 7.74 -15.08
C ALA A 59 11.02 7.05 -16.44
N CYS A 60 9.96 6.52 -17.06
CA CYS A 60 10.05 5.86 -18.36
C CYS A 60 10.32 6.83 -19.53
N ILE A 61 9.74 8.04 -19.52
CA ILE A 61 9.98 9.07 -20.55
C ILE A 61 11.38 9.66 -20.42
N PHE A 62 11.84 9.92 -19.19
CA PHE A 62 13.14 10.54 -18.92
C PHE A 62 14.30 9.54 -18.85
N CYS A 63 14.05 8.23 -18.75
CA CYS A 63 15.11 7.22 -18.93
C CYS A 63 15.81 7.31 -20.30
N ASP A 64 15.18 7.94 -21.30
CA ASP A 64 15.77 8.18 -22.62
C ASP A 64 16.44 9.57 -22.75
N ASN A 65 16.24 10.49 -21.78
CA ASN A 65 16.82 11.84 -21.81
C ASN A 65 17.35 12.25 -20.43
N ILE A 66 18.65 12.03 -20.24
CA ILE A 66 19.42 12.55 -19.11
C ILE A 66 19.37 14.09 -19.14
N GLY A 67 18.81 14.69 -18.07
CA GLY A 67 19.07 16.08 -17.72
C GLY A 67 17.81 16.91 -17.45
N ALA A 68 17.64 17.24 -16.17
CA ALA A 68 16.73 18.25 -15.61
C ALA A 68 15.25 17.83 -15.42
N LYS A 69 14.80 17.78 -14.15
CA LYS A 69 13.93 18.83 -13.55
C LYS A 69 13.62 18.58 -12.05
N GLU A 70 14.44 19.16 -11.19
CA GLU A 70 14.45 19.05 -9.71
C GLU A 70 13.28 19.71 -8.93
N THR A 71 12.11 19.96 -9.53
CA THR A 71 11.06 20.73 -8.82
C THR A 71 9.67 20.10 -8.76
N SER A 72 9.39 19.06 -9.54
CA SER A 72 8.12 18.30 -9.46
C SER A 72 8.21 17.03 -8.59
N GLU A 73 9.43 16.61 -8.24
CA GLU A 73 9.70 15.32 -7.60
C GLU A 73 9.36 15.31 -6.10
N TYR A 74 9.38 16.46 -5.42
CA TYR A 74 9.36 16.49 -3.95
C TYR A 74 8.03 16.08 -3.30
N GLU A 75 6.88 16.51 -3.83
CA GLU A 75 5.57 16.21 -3.23
C GLU A 75 5.09 14.78 -3.55
N GLY A 76 5.30 14.33 -4.79
CA GLY A 76 4.98 12.97 -5.20
C GLY A 76 5.83 11.93 -4.47
N HIS A 77 7.14 12.17 -4.41
CA HIS A 77 8.09 11.31 -3.69
C HIS A 77 7.79 11.24 -2.19
N ALA A 78 7.42 12.35 -1.55
CA ALA A 78 7.03 12.36 -0.14
C ALA A 78 5.79 11.48 0.13
N MET A 79 4.79 11.53 -0.76
CA MET A 79 3.61 10.69 -0.65
C MET A 79 3.97 9.20 -0.84
N HIS A 80 4.78 8.87 -1.82
CA HIS A 80 5.26 7.50 -2.05
C HIS A 80 5.99 6.93 -0.84
N MET A 81 6.96 7.68 -0.33
CA MET A 81 7.74 7.28 0.83
C MET A 81 6.84 7.08 2.05
N ARG A 82 5.83 7.92 2.25
CA ARG A 82 4.84 7.74 3.32
C ARG A 82 4.07 6.42 3.16
N VAL A 83 3.60 6.11 1.95
CA VAL A 83 2.85 4.86 1.67
C VAL A 83 3.75 3.63 1.87
N LEU A 84 4.96 3.65 1.31
CA LEU A 84 5.95 2.57 1.44
C LEU A 84 6.35 2.34 2.90
N ASN A 85 6.66 3.41 3.63
CA ASN A 85 7.01 3.33 5.05
C ASN A 85 5.84 2.78 5.89
N GLY A 86 4.59 3.12 5.52
CA GLY A 86 3.38 2.56 6.14
C GLY A 86 3.31 1.04 5.96
N PHE A 87 3.47 0.53 4.73
CA PHE A 87 3.48 -0.91 4.45
C PHE A 87 4.64 -1.64 5.12
N GLN A 88 5.84 -1.04 5.12
CA GLN A 88 6.99 -1.62 5.82
C GLN A 88 6.74 -1.73 7.33
N SER A 89 6.14 -0.71 7.92
CA SER A 89 5.78 -0.70 9.35
C SER A 89 4.73 -1.76 9.67
N LEU A 90 3.69 -1.88 8.84
CA LEU A 90 2.69 -2.94 8.96
C LEU A 90 3.33 -4.33 8.85
N ARG A 91 4.20 -4.54 7.85
CA ARG A 91 4.92 -5.81 7.68
C ARG A 91 5.75 -6.16 8.90
N ARG A 92 6.44 -5.18 9.50
CA ARG A 92 7.19 -5.39 10.75
C ARG A 92 6.26 -5.75 11.90
N ALA A 93 5.11 -5.08 12.04
CA ALA A 93 4.11 -5.41 13.06
C ALA A 93 3.56 -6.83 12.90
N VAL A 94 3.25 -7.25 11.66
CA VAL A 94 2.80 -8.62 11.36
C VAL A 94 3.87 -9.65 11.72
N LYS A 95 5.13 -9.39 11.38
CA LYS A 95 6.25 -10.29 11.72
C LYS A 95 6.45 -10.47 13.24
N LEU A 96 6.04 -9.51 14.06
CA LEU A 96 6.20 -9.58 15.52
C LEU A 96 5.15 -10.47 16.20
N ALA A 97 3.97 -10.67 15.61
CA ALA A 97 2.90 -11.51 16.17
C ALA A 97 2.04 -12.15 15.06
N PRO A 98 2.61 -12.98 14.19
CA PRO A 98 1.96 -13.43 12.96
C PRO A 98 0.67 -14.21 13.23
N GLU A 99 0.57 -14.96 14.33
CA GLU A 99 -0.62 -15.74 14.67
C GLU A 99 -1.81 -14.83 14.96
N VAL A 100 -1.57 -13.73 15.69
CA VAL A 100 -2.63 -12.79 16.09
C VAL A 100 -3.11 -11.99 14.88
N TRP A 101 -2.19 -11.50 14.05
CA TRP A 101 -2.49 -10.78 12.82
C TRP A 101 -3.21 -11.67 11.81
N THR A 102 -2.72 -12.89 11.58
CA THR A 102 -3.33 -13.83 10.62
C THR A 102 -4.74 -14.21 11.05
N ALA A 103 -4.95 -14.50 12.34
CA ALA A 103 -6.28 -14.81 12.84
C ALA A 103 -7.27 -13.64 12.62
N MET A 104 -6.84 -12.40 12.84
CA MET A 104 -7.65 -11.21 12.58
C MET A 104 -7.94 -11.03 11.08
N LEU A 105 -6.93 -11.20 10.23
CA LEU A 105 -7.10 -11.10 8.77
C LEU A 105 -8.06 -12.17 8.23
N ILE A 106 -8.00 -13.41 8.73
CA ILE A 106 -8.96 -14.46 8.37
C ILE A 106 -10.38 -14.05 8.78
N ARG A 107 -10.57 -13.58 10.03
CA ARG A 107 -11.89 -13.13 10.49
C ARG A 107 -12.45 -11.99 9.63
N LEU A 108 -11.61 -11.03 9.24
CA LEU A 108 -12.02 -9.96 8.33
C LEU A 108 -12.34 -10.50 6.94
N ALA A 109 -11.50 -11.37 6.38
CA ALA A 109 -11.70 -11.93 5.04
C ALA A 109 -13.00 -12.74 4.92
N LEU A 110 -13.49 -13.35 6.01
CA LEU A 110 -14.76 -14.06 6.02
C LEU A 110 -15.99 -13.13 5.99
N ARG A 111 -15.81 -11.81 6.10
CA ARG A 111 -16.90 -10.83 6.07
C ARG A 111 -17.18 -10.36 4.64
N PRO A 112 -18.44 -10.47 4.15
CA PRO A 112 -18.79 -10.07 2.78
C PRO A 112 -18.56 -8.57 2.51
N GLU A 113 -18.60 -7.74 3.54
CA GLU A 113 -18.35 -6.30 3.43
C GLU A 113 -16.90 -6.02 2.98
N VAL A 114 -15.94 -6.85 3.38
CA VAL A 114 -14.53 -6.73 2.93
C VAL A 114 -14.44 -6.96 1.44
N HIS A 115 -15.08 -8.01 0.94
CA HIS A 115 -15.06 -8.32 -0.50
C HIS A 115 -15.75 -7.24 -1.31
N ARG A 116 -16.92 -6.77 -0.88
CA ARG A 116 -17.63 -5.66 -1.56
C ARG A 116 -16.75 -4.42 -1.64
N PHE A 117 -16.18 -3.99 -0.52
CA PHE A 117 -15.33 -2.80 -0.52
C PHE A 117 -14.04 -2.98 -1.34
N THR A 118 -13.47 -4.18 -1.33
CA THR A 118 -12.30 -4.50 -2.18
C THR A 118 -12.67 -4.41 -3.66
N LEU A 119 -13.83 -4.92 -4.07
CA LEU A 119 -14.33 -4.80 -5.44
C LEU A 119 -14.62 -3.35 -5.82
N ASP A 120 -15.14 -2.53 -4.89
CA ASP A 120 -15.34 -1.09 -5.12
C ASP A 120 -14.00 -0.39 -5.39
N ILE A 121 -12.95 -0.71 -4.60
CA ILE A 121 -11.59 -0.20 -4.81
C ILE A 121 -11.04 -0.60 -6.19
N ILE A 122 -11.11 -1.89 -6.53
CA ILE A 122 -10.62 -2.41 -7.82
C ILE A 122 -11.37 -1.74 -8.97
N SER A 123 -12.70 -1.68 -8.89
CA SER A 123 -13.54 -1.09 -9.93
C SER A 123 -13.21 0.39 -10.13
N ALA A 124 -13.07 1.14 -9.03
CA ALA A 124 -12.72 2.55 -9.11
C ALA A 124 -11.33 2.77 -9.71
N LEU A 125 -10.33 1.95 -9.34
CA LEU A 125 -9.00 2.01 -9.92
C LEU A 125 -9.02 1.67 -11.41
N VAL A 126 -9.72 0.61 -11.83
CA VAL A 126 -9.84 0.22 -13.25
C VAL A 126 -10.54 1.32 -14.05
N MET A 127 -11.65 1.86 -13.55
CA MET A 127 -12.38 2.94 -14.22
C MET A 127 -11.55 4.22 -14.30
N HIS A 128 -10.74 4.52 -13.28
CA HIS A 128 -9.90 5.70 -13.25
C HIS A 128 -8.71 5.57 -14.20
N LEU A 129 -7.99 4.46 -14.12
CA LEU A 129 -6.82 4.18 -14.95
C LEU A 129 -7.20 4.06 -16.42
N SER A 130 -8.29 3.36 -16.77
CA SER A 130 -8.75 3.26 -18.16
C SER A 130 -9.08 4.59 -18.82
N ARG A 131 -9.49 5.60 -18.04
CA ARG A 131 -9.73 6.96 -18.54
C ARG A 131 -8.46 7.80 -18.60
N LYS A 132 -7.52 7.58 -17.68
CA LYS A 132 -6.33 8.40 -17.52
C LYS A 132 -5.16 7.97 -18.40
N ILE A 133 -5.01 6.67 -18.69
CA ILE A 133 -3.92 6.08 -19.49
C ILE A 133 -4.04 6.59 -20.93
N PRO A 134 -3.22 7.55 -21.39
CA PRO A 134 -3.17 7.94 -22.79
C PRO A 134 -2.46 6.83 -23.57
N GLU A 135 -2.69 6.70 -24.88
CA GLU A 135 -2.05 5.65 -25.70
C GLU A 135 -0.50 5.60 -25.54
N THR A 136 0.12 6.74 -25.23
CA THR A 136 1.57 6.86 -24.95
C THR A 136 2.01 6.15 -23.67
N SER A 137 1.15 6.04 -22.65
CA SER A 137 1.46 5.30 -21.42
C SER A 137 1.44 3.78 -21.62
N TRP A 138 0.68 3.27 -22.61
CA TRP A 138 0.76 1.86 -23.00
C TRP A 138 2.15 1.51 -23.53
N VAL A 139 2.79 2.43 -24.26
CA VAL A 139 4.18 2.28 -24.71
C VAL A 139 5.12 2.21 -23.51
N CYS A 140 4.95 3.07 -22.50
CA CYS A 140 5.75 3.00 -21.26
C CYS A 140 5.55 1.68 -20.50
N ILE A 141 4.30 1.27 -20.30
CA ILE A 141 3.95 0.00 -19.62
C ILE A 141 4.56 -1.19 -20.39
N SER A 142 4.49 -1.19 -21.72
CA SER A 142 5.09 -2.24 -22.55
C SER A 142 6.62 -2.31 -22.37
N ARG A 143 7.30 -1.16 -22.27
CA ARG A 143 8.75 -1.11 -22.01
C ARG A 143 9.09 -1.62 -20.62
N LEU A 144 8.28 -1.33 -19.61
CA LEU A 144 8.47 -1.82 -18.24
C LEU A 144 8.26 -3.33 -18.15
N LEU A 145 7.19 -3.85 -18.74
CA LEU A 145 6.95 -5.28 -18.83
C LEU A 145 8.09 -5.99 -19.56
N HIS A 146 8.58 -5.41 -20.65
CA HIS A 146 9.74 -5.94 -21.38
C HIS A 146 11.02 -5.93 -20.52
N LYS A 147 11.27 -4.85 -19.77
CA LYS A 147 12.41 -4.80 -18.81
C LYS A 147 12.25 -5.84 -17.69
N LEU A 148 11.06 -5.98 -17.11
CA LEU A 148 10.76 -6.98 -16.08
C LEU A 148 11.00 -8.39 -16.59
N VAL A 149 10.43 -8.75 -17.75
CA VAL A 149 10.65 -10.06 -18.39
C VAL A 149 12.13 -10.31 -18.63
N LYS A 150 12.86 -9.31 -19.15
CA LYS A 150 14.30 -9.44 -19.39
C LYS A 150 15.09 -9.67 -18.10
N ASN A 151 14.75 -8.99 -17.01
CA ASN A 151 15.40 -9.16 -15.71
C ASN A 151 15.12 -10.54 -15.12
N PHE A 152 13.88 -11.02 -15.15
CA PHE A 152 13.54 -12.40 -14.75
C PHE A 152 14.29 -13.45 -15.57
N SER A 153 14.48 -13.20 -16.88
CA SER A 153 15.22 -14.09 -17.77
C SER A 153 16.74 -14.07 -17.50
N SER A 154 17.25 -13.02 -16.86
CA SER A 154 18.68 -12.83 -16.59
C SER A 154 19.10 -13.32 -15.20
N ASP A 155 18.16 -13.47 -14.27
CA ASP A 155 18.39 -14.03 -12.93
C ASP A 155 18.40 -15.58 -12.92
N ASP A 156 18.07 -16.22 -14.04
CA ASP A 156 18.06 -17.68 -14.24
C ASP A 156 19.33 -18.24 -14.95
N LEU A 157 20.44 -17.48 -14.98
CA LEU A 157 21.71 -17.91 -15.62
C LEU A 157 22.94 -17.81 -14.72
#